data_AF-A0A821Y8W5-F1
#
_entry.id   AF-A0A821Y8W5-F1
#
_cell.length_a   1.000
_cell.length_b   1.000
_cell.length_c   1.000
_cell.angle_alpha   90.00
_cell.angle_beta   90.00
_cell.angle_gamma   90.00
#
_symmetry.space_group_name_H-M   'P 1'
#
loop_
_entity.id
_entity.type
_entity.pdbx_description
1 polymer ?
#
loop_
_entity_poly.entity_id
_entity_poly.type
_entity_poly.pdbx_seq_one_letter_code
_entity_poly.pdbx_strand_id
1 'polypeptide(L)' 'VANTIGDGSNTYLLLGPIGTGAFGNDVEEIGECFREVLDMPMMNSKGPIRHAFGHIWFVSIDKWKNDAFEHILSQK' A
#
# COMPACT_ATOMS: atom_id res chain seq x y z
N VAL A 1 -2.93 -3.79 16.05
CA VAL A 1 -1.56 -3.28 16.33
C VAL A 1 -0.67 -3.83 15.24
N ALA A 2 -0.08 -2.97 14.39
CA ALA A 2 0.87 -3.44 13.38
C ALA A 2 2.09 -4.04 14.08
N ASN A 3 2.67 -5.10 13.52
CA ASN A 3 3.79 -5.80 14.14
C ASN A 3 5.04 -4.92 14.08
N THR A 4 5.30 -4.12 15.13
CA THR A 4 6.42 -3.17 15.16
C THR A 4 7.76 -3.82 15.55
N ILE A 5 7.75 -5.08 15.98
CA ILE A 5 8.92 -5.78 16.55
C ILE A 5 9.30 -7.04 15.73
N GLY A 6 8.34 -7.68 15.06
CA GLY A 6 8.56 -8.84 14.18
C GLY A 6 8.62 -8.49 12.69
N ASP A 7 8.78 -9.51 11.84
CA ASP A 7 8.99 -9.41 10.39
C ASP A 7 7.70 -9.30 9.56
N GLY A 8 6.55 -9.12 10.21
CA GLY A 8 5.25 -9.00 9.56
C GLY A 8 4.68 -10.29 8.95
N SER A 9 5.38 -11.44 9.01
CA SER A 9 5.06 -12.68 8.27
C SER A 9 3.61 -13.20 8.38
N ASN A 10 2.91 -12.93 9.48
CA ASN A 10 1.51 -13.33 9.70
C ASN A 10 0.51 -12.14 9.69
N THR A 11 0.95 -10.97 9.21
CA THR A 11 0.12 -9.77 9.11
C THR A 11 -0.21 -9.50 7.66
N TYR A 12 -1.50 -9.29 7.38
CA TYR A 12 -2.04 -9.17 6.04
C TYR A 12 -2.84 -7.88 5.93
N LEU A 13 -2.70 -7.17 4.82
CA LEU A 13 -3.47 -5.95 4.54
C LEU A 13 -4.14 -6.04 3.18
N LEU A 14 -5.44 -5.82 3.14
CA LEU A 14 -6.22 -5.69 1.91
C LEU A 14 -6.73 -4.25 1.82
N LEU A 15 -6.23 -3.52 0.83
CA LEU A 15 -6.55 -2.13 0.54
C LEU A 15 -7.19 -2.03 -0.85
N GLY A 16 -7.65 -0.83 -1.19
CA GLY A 16 -8.09 -0.49 -2.55
C GLY A 16 -7.62 0.90 -2.94
N PRO A 17 -7.92 1.35 -4.18
CA PRO A 17 -7.62 2.71 -4.64
C PRO A 17 -8.61 3.70 -4.01
N ILE A 18 -8.44 3.98 -2.71
CA ILE A 18 -9.37 4.75 -1.90
C ILE A 18 -9.60 6.14 -2.49
N GLY A 19 -10.85 6.56 -2.60
CA GLY A 19 -11.21 7.90 -3.07
C GLY A 19 -11.21 8.09 -4.60
N THR A 20 -10.82 7.09 -5.38
CA THR A 20 -10.74 7.20 -6.85
C THR A 20 -12.07 6.92 -7.59
N GLY A 21 -13.15 6.76 -6.84
CA GLY A 21 -14.51 6.55 -7.35
C GLY A 21 -15.34 7.81 -7.17
N ALA A 22 -16.28 7.77 -6.22
CA ALA A 22 -17.20 8.88 -5.95
C ALA A 22 -16.51 10.20 -5.55
N PHE A 23 -15.34 10.14 -4.92
CA PHE A 23 -14.58 11.32 -4.52
C PHE A 23 -13.73 11.91 -5.66
N GLY A 24 -13.55 11.18 -6.76
CA GLY A 24 -12.88 11.68 -7.96
C GLY A 24 -11.38 11.93 -7.81
N ASN A 25 -10.71 11.35 -6.80
CA ASN A 25 -9.27 11.46 -6.69
C ASN A 25 -8.58 10.77 -7.86
N ASP A 26 -7.43 11.29 -8.26
CA ASP A 26 -6.61 10.67 -9.29
C ASP A 26 -6.02 9.33 -8.80
N VAL A 27 -6.02 8.33 -9.67
CA VAL A 27 -5.56 6.97 -9.31
C VAL A 27 -4.05 6.92 -9.17
N GLU A 28 -3.32 7.64 -10.01
CA GLU A 28 -1.86 7.67 -9.96
C GLU A 28 -1.39 8.41 -8.70
N GLU A 29 -2.00 9.55 -8.38
CA GLU A 29 -1.71 10.32 -7.17
C GLU A 29 -1.92 9.50 -5.89
N ILE A 30 -3.05 8.78 -5.78
CA ILE A 30 -3.30 7.92 -4.61
C ILE A 30 -2.33 6.73 -4.58
N GLY A 31 -2.00 6.14 -5.73
CA GLY A 31 -1.01 5.07 -5.83
C GLY A 31 0.38 5.51 -5.34
N GLU A 32 0.83 6.69 -5.77
CA GLU A 32 2.09 7.28 -5.34
C GLU A 32 2.09 7.59 -3.84
N CYS A 33 0.99 8.15 -3.31
CA CYS A 33 0.85 8.38 -1.88
C CYS A 33 1.00 7.09 -1.07
N PHE A 34 0.40 5.99 -1.53
CA PHE A 34 0.58 4.69 -0.87
C PHE A 34 2.03 4.19 -0.96
N ARG A 35 2.68 4.31 -2.12
CA ARG A 35 4.09 3.94 -2.29
C ARG A 35 4.96 4.67 -1.28
N GLU A 36 4.83 5.99 -1.20
CA GLU A 36 5.57 6.82 -0.26
C GLU A 36 5.35 6.40 1.19
N VAL A 37 4.09 6.27 1.62
CA VAL A 37 3.76 5.87 3.00
C VAL A 37 4.32 4.49 3.32
N LEU A 38 4.21 3.53 2.40
CA LEU A 38 4.73 2.18 2.60
C LEU A 38 6.26 2.14 2.71
N ASP A 39 6.95 3.11 2.11
CA ASP A 39 8.41 3.25 2.15
C ASP A 39 8.91 4.07 3.35
N MET A 40 8.01 4.79 4.04
CA MET A 40 8.36 5.52 5.26
C MET A 40 8.77 4.59 6.41
N PRO A 41 9.73 4.99 7.25
CA PRO A 41 10.02 4.28 8.49
C PRO A 41 8.86 4.41 9.47
N MET A 42 8.36 3.30 9.98
CA MET A 42 7.37 3.32 11.07
C MET A 42 8.04 3.79 12.36
N MET A 43 7.35 4.57 13.20
CA MET A 43 7.89 5.03 14.50
C MET A 43 8.47 3.85 15.30
N ASN A 44 9.76 3.92 15.60
CA ASN A 44 10.56 2.89 16.31
C ASN A 44 10.76 1.56 15.57
N SER A 45 10.51 1.48 14.26
CA SER A 45 10.76 0.27 13.47
C SER A 45 12.17 0.23 12.88
N LYS A 46 12.63 -0.98 12.54
CA LYS A 46 13.92 -1.22 11.89
C LYS A 46 13.88 -1.06 10.35
N GLY A 47 12.77 -0.60 9.76
CA GLY A 47 12.63 -0.50 8.31
C GLY A 47 11.31 0.12 7.85
N PRO A 48 11.05 0.14 6.53
CA PRO A 48 9.81 0.68 5.97
C PRO A 48 8.54 0.04 6.51
N ILE A 49 7.43 0.79 6.49
CA ILE A 49 6.08 0.33 6.91
C ILE A 49 5.69 -0.97 6.18
N ARG A 50 6.04 -1.13 4.90
CA ARG A 50 5.73 -2.35 4.14
C ARG A 50 6.23 -3.63 4.81
N HIS A 51 7.33 -3.58 5.58
CA HIS A 51 7.87 -4.76 6.27
C HIS A 51 7.09 -5.14 7.54
N ALA A 52 6.15 -4.31 8.00
CA ALA A 52 5.25 -4.68 9.09
C ALA A 52 4.18 -5.70 8.66
N PHE A 53 4.07 -5.96 7.36
CA PHE A 53 3.07 -6.82 6.74
C PHE A 53 3.76 -7.87 5.85
N GLY A 54 3.34 -9.13 5.96
CA GLY A 54 3.82 -10.21 5.12
C GLY A 54 3.26 -10.07 3.70
N HIS A 55 2.03 -9.58 3.57
CA HIS A 55 1.42 -9.26 2.29
C HIS A 55 0.52 -8.03 2.37
N ILE A 56 0.56 -7.23 1.30
CA ILE A 56 -0.31 -6.09 1.06
C ILE A 56 -0.91 -6.27 -0.33
N TRP A 57 -2.23 -6.28 -0.41
CA TRP A 57 -2.96 -6.34 -1.68
C TRP A 57 -3.74 -5.06 -1.89
N PHE A 58 -3.68 -4.53 -3.11
CA PHE A 58 -4.53 -3.43 -3.58
C PHE A 58 -5.53 -4.01 -4.58
N VAL A 59 -6.82 -3.95 -4.25
CA VAL A 59 -7.88 -4.60 -5.03
C VAL A 59 -8.99 -3.61 -5.37
N SER A 60 -9.37 -3.61 -6.64
CA SER A 60 -10.50 -2.89 -7.22
C SER A 60 -11.28 -3.82 -8.15
N ILE A 61 -12.57 -3.55 -8.31
CA ILE A 61 -13.40 -4.17 -9.35
C ILE A 61 -13.00 -3.69 -10.75
N ASP A 62 -12.43 -2.50 -10.83
CA ASP A 62 -11.95 -1.89 -12.07
C ASP A 62 -10.54 -2.39 -12.38
N LYS A 63 -10.38 -3.25 -13.38
CA LYS A 63 -9.07 -3.84 -13.74
C LYS A 63 -7.99 -2.77 -13.98
N TRP A 64 -8.32 -1.69 -14.68
CA TRP A 64 -7.34 -0.65 -15.00
C TRP A 64 -6.76 0.04 -13.76
N LYS A 65 -7.51 0.12 -12.65
CA LYS A 65 -7.00 0.65 -11.38
C LYS A 65 -6.01 -0.30 -10.72
N ASN A 66 -6.27 -1.61 -10.82
CA ASN A 66 -5.34 -2.62 -10.34
C ASN A 66 -4.03 -2.57 -11.13
N ASP A 67 -4.12 -2.47 -12.45
CA ASP A 67 -2.96 -2.39 -13.35
C ASP A 67 -2.13 -1.11 -13.07
N ALA A 68 -2.79 0.03 -12.81
CA ALA A 68 -2.11 1.28 -12.43
C ALA A 68 -1.38 1.16 -11.08
N PHE A 69 -2.05 0.63 -10.06
CA PHE A 69 -1.43 0.41 -8.73
C PHE A 69 -0.28 -0.59 -8.78
N GLU A 70 -0.43 -1.68 -9.54
CA GLU A 70 0.65 -2.66 -9.75
C GLU A 70 1.86 -2.00 -10.41
N HIS A 71 1.64 -1.19 -11.44
CA HIS A 71 2.72 -0.45 -12.09
C HIS A 71 3.46 0.45 -11.10
N ILE A 72 2.75 1.31 -10.37
CA ILE A 72 3.33 2.28 -9.42
C ILE A 72 4.10 1.57 -8.29
N LEU A 73 3.49 0.58 -7.66
CA LEU A 73 4.08 -0.11 -6.50
C LEU A 73 5.24 -1.04 -6.86
N SER A 74 5.38 -1.40 -8.14
CA SER A 74 6.51 -2.18 -8.65
C SER A 74 7.78 -1.36 -8.88
N GLN A 75 7.67 -0.03 -8.90
CA GLN A 75 8.81 0.87 -9.07
C GLN A 75 9.63 0.91 -7.76
N LYS A 76 10.96 0.78 -7.90
CA LYS A 76 11.93 0.75 -6.79
C LYS A 76 12.57 2.09 -6.54
#